data_AF-A0A2J7Y1F1-F1
#
_entry.id   AF-A0A2J7Y1F1-F1
#
_cell.length_a   1.000
_cell.length_b   1.000
_cell.length_c   1.000
_cell.angle_alpha   90.00
_cell.angle_beta   90.00
_cell.angle_gamma   90.00
#
_symmetry.space_group_name_H-M   'P 1'
#
loop_
_entity.id
_entity.type
_entity.pdbx_description
1 polymer ?
#
loop_
_entity_poly.entity_id
_entity_poly.type
_entity_poly.pdbx_seq_one_letter_code
_entity_poly.pdbx_strand_id
1 'polypeptide(L)'
;MYFILKGTVAISDETGSLLTRLAQGSHFGEFGILAYLDGQLGVRTAAARADDCVEVYKLHCEDFASLADYYPELVDFFRDVAV
;
A
#
# COMPACT_ATOMS: atom_id res chain seq x y z
N MET A 1 -4.04 2.80 0.39
CA MET A 1 -2.66 2.64 -0.12
C MET A 1 -2.06 4.00 -0.39
N TYR A 2 -0.75 4.05 -0.61
CA TYR A 2 0.00 5.29 -0.84
C TYR A 2 0.86 5.16 -2.09
N PHE A 3 0.94 6.23 -2.86
CA PHE A 3 1.82 6.35 -4.03
C PHE A 3 2.87 7.41 -3.74
N ILE A 4 4.15 7.08 -3.89
CA ILE A 4 5.26 7.97 -3.54
C ILE A 4 5.51 8.93 -4.70
N LEU A 5 5.15 10.20 -4.50
CA LEU A 5 5.46 11.27 -5.46
C LEU A 5 6.91 11.73 -5.34
N LYS A 6 7.44 11.78 -4.10
CA LYS A 6 8.81 12.20 -3.80
C LYS A 6 9.27 11.65 -2.46
N GLY A 7 10.57 11.45 -2.30
CA GLY A 7 11.21 10.97 -1.08
C GLY A 7 11.35 9.46 -1.03
N THR A 8 11.76 8.95 0.13
CA THR A 8 12.07 7.54 0.39
C THR A 8 11.35 7.05 1.65
N VAL A 9 10.73 5.87 1.55
CA VAL A 9 10.02 5.20 2.64
C VAL A 9 10.70 3.87 2.95
N ALA A 10 11.07 3.65 4.21
CA ALA A 10 11.53 2.37 4.72
C ALA A 10 10.33 1.50 5.13
N ILE A 11 10.33 0.24 4.71
CA ILE A 11 9.35 -0.78 5.09
C ILE A 11 10.03 -1.76 6.04
N SER A 12 9.46 -1.98 7.22
CA SER A 12 9.97 -2.93 8.22
C SER A 12 8.91 -3.91 8.67
N ASP A 13 9.33 -5.11 9.05
CA ASP A 13 8.44 -6.09 9.67
C ASP A 13 8.05 -5.71 11.12
N GLU A 14 7.28 -6.58 11.77
CA GLU A 14 6.83 -6.41 13.16
C GLU A 14 7.99 -6.39 14.19
N THR A 15 9.16 -6.92 13.84
CA THR A 15 10.36 -6.88 14.69
C THR A 15 11.16 -5.59 14.51
N GLY A 16 10.79 -4.76 13.53
CA GLY A 16 11.53 -3.56 13.13
C GLY A 16 12.69 -3.86 12.18
N SER A 17 12.83 -5.09 11.70
CA SER A 17 13.83 -5.43 10.68
C SER A 17 13.45 -4.78 9.35
N LEU A 18 14.41 -4.12 8.70
CA LEU A 18 14.19 -3.47 7.41
C LEU A 18 14.00 -4.52 6.32
N LEU A 19 12.84 -4.53 5.68
CA LEU A 19 12.54 -5.38 4.55
C LEU A 19 13.01 -4.74 3.25
N THR A 20 12.68 -3.47 3.03
CA THR A 20 13.04 -2.74 1.80
C THR A 20 12.94 -1.22 1.97
N ARG A 21 13.38 -0.49 0.95
CA ARG A 21 13.14 0.95 0.77
C ARG A 21 12.44 1.19 -0.55
N LEU A 22 11.41 2.03 -0.51
CA LEU A 22 10.62 2.44 -1.65
C LEU A 22 10.88 3.90 -1.95
N ALA A 23 11.04 4.23 -3.23
CA ALA A 23 11.32 5.58 -3.70
C ALA A 23 10.19 6.09 -4.61
N GLN A 24 10.37 7.30 -5.15
CA GLN A 24 9.47 7.91 -6.11
C GLN A 24 9.00 6.94 -7.21
N GLY A 25 7.70 6.97 -7.51
CA GLY A 25 7.05 6.09 -8.48
C GLY A 25 6.60 4.74 -7.90
N SER A 26 7.08 4.37 -6.70
CA SER A 26 6.63 3.17 -5.99
C SER A 26 5.31 3.42 -5.24
N HIS A 27 4.69 2.34 -4.76
CA HIS A 27 3.51 2.38 -3.92
C HIS A 27 3.62 1.37 -2.78
N PHE A 28 2.79 1.52 -1.74
CA PHE A 28 2.71 0.57 -0.63
C PHE A 28 1.34 0.60 0.07
N GLY A 29 1.07 -0.46 0.85
CA GLY A 29 -0.13 -0.60 1.68
C GLY A 29 -1.33 -1.17 0.92
N GLU A 30 -1.11 -1.80 -0.23
CA GLU A 30 -2.04 -2.58 -1.04
C GLU A 30 -2.64 -3.76 -0.27
N PHE A 31 -1.86 -4.46 0.56
CA PHE A 31 -2.36 -5.55 1.39
C PHE A 31 -3.56 -5.16 2.25
N GLY A 32 -3.55 -3.96 2.85
CA GLY A 32 -4.70 -3.53 3.66
C GLY A 32 -5.87 -2.98 2.84
N ILE A 33 -5.70 -2.72 1.54
CA ILE A 33 -6.83 -2.52 0.63
C ILE A 33 -7.45 -3.87 0.27
N LEU A 34 -6.65 -4.86 -0.10
CA LEU A 34 -7.12 -6.22 -0.39
C LEU A 34 -7.84 -6.83 0.82
N ALA A 35 -7.25 -6.71 2.01
CA ALA A 35 -7.86 -7.16 3.26
C ALA A 35 -9.21 -6.47 3.52
N TYR A 36 -9.34 -5.17 3.21
CA TYR A 36 -10.60 -4.45 3.33
C TYR A 36 -11.68 -5.01 2.40
N LEU A 37 -11.33 -5.31 1.13
CA LEU A 37 -12.25 -5.95 0.19
C LEU A 37 -12.68 -7.35 0.66
N ASP A 38 -11.78 -8.06 1.33
CA ASP A 38 -12.04 -9.37 1.93
C ASP A 38 -12.78 -9.26 3.30
N GLY A 39 -13.21 -8.05 3.70
CA GLY A 39 -14.00 -7.81 4.92
C GLY A 39 -13.19 -7.66 6.21
N GLN A 40 -11.86 -7.58 6.12
CA GLN A 40 -10.95 -7.43 7.25
C GLN A 40 -10.51 -5.97 7.43
N LEU A 41 -10.82 -5.39 8.60
CA LEU A 41 -10.51 -4.00 8.91
C LEU A 41 -9.19 -3.87 9.67
N GLY A 42 -8.36 -2.89 9.28
CA GLY A 42 -7.16 -2.50 10.03
C GLY A 42 -5.94 -3.41 9.86
N VAL A 43 -5.98 -4.38 8.93
CA VAL A 43 -4.86 -5.30 8.69
C VAL A 43 -3.69 -4.57 8.01
N ARG A 44 -2.49 -4.72 8.57
CA ARG A 44 -1.20 -4.27 8.02
C ARG A 44 -0.15 -5.35 8.25
N THR A 45 0.62 -5.65 7.22
CA THR A 45 1.67 -6.69 7.24
C THR A 45 3.06 -6.14 7.57
N ALA A 46 3.26 -4.83 7.43
CA ALA A 46 4.53 -4.15 7.67
C ALA A 46 4.28 -2.70 8.12
N ALA A 47 5.30 -2.11 8.76
CA ALA A 47 5.33 -0.70 9.10
C ALA A 47 6.05 0.09 8.00
N ALA A 48 5.52 1.26 7.66
CA ALA A 48 6.11 2.20 6.72
C ALA A 48 6.55 3.46 7.46
N ARG A 49 7.81 3.87 7.28
CA ARG A 49 8.39 5.06 7.90
C ARG A 49 9.10 5.91 6.84
N ALA A 50 8.89 7.22 6.87
CA ALA A 50 9.63 8.14 6.04
C ALA A 50 11.10 8.21 6.50
N ASP A 51 12.03 7.98 5.58
CA ASP A 51 13.48 8.18 5.81
C ASP A 51 13.88 9.64 5.60
N ASP A 52 13.14 10.36 4.76
CA ASP A 52 13.33 11.77 4.43
C ASP A 52 11.99 12.54 4.34
N CYS A 53 11.99 13.71 3.71
CA CYS A 53 10.75 14.45 3.42
C CYS A 53 10.00 13.77 2.26
N VAL A 54 8.90 13.10 2.59
CA VAL A 54 8.11 12.29 1.67
C VAL A 54 6.80 12.99 1.29
N GLU A 55 6.51 13.03 0.00
CA GLU A 55 5.23 13.46 -0.55
C GLU A 55 4.51 12.25 -1.14
N VAL A 56 3.26 12.01 -0.72
CA VAL A 56 2.47 10.85 -1.16
C VAL A 56 1.07 11.26 -1.56
N TYR A 57 0.52 10.56 -2.57
CA TYR A 57 -0.92 10.48 -2.75
C TYR A 57 -1.46 9.32 -1.93
N LYS A 58 -2.63 9.51 -1.32
CA LYS A 58 -3.35 8.47 -0.58
C LYS A 58 -4.62 8.10 -1.33
N LEU A 59 -4.82 6.81 -1.53
CA LEU A 59 -6.08 6.25 -1.98
C LEU A 59 -6.75 5.50 -0.82
N HIS A 60 -7.96 5.92 -0.46
CA HIS A 60 -8.74 5.32 0.60
C HIS A 60 -9.31 3.96 0.17
N CYS A 61 -9.63 3.12 1.15
CA CYS A 61 -10.16 1.78 0.88
C CYS A 61 -11.56 1.87 0.25
N GLU A 62 -12.39 2.81 0.72
CA GLU A 62 -13.75 3.04 0.22
C GLU A 62 -13.73 3.51 -1.26
N ASP A 63 -12.79 4.40 -1.59
CA ASP A 63 -12.60 4.88 -2.96
C ASP A 63 -12.12 3.74 -3.87
N PHE A 64 -11.17 2.92 -3.41
CA PHE A 64 -10.70 1.77 -4.17
C PHE A 64 -11.79 0.72 -4.36
N ALA A 65 -12.59 0.43 -3.33
CA ALA A 65 -13.72 -0.49 -3.43
C ALA A 65 -14.72 -0.02 -4.50
N SER A 66 -15.02 1.28 -4.51
CA SER A 66 -15.87 1.88 -5.54
C SER A 66 -15.27 1.75 -6.93
N LEU A 67 -13.94 1.86 -7.08
CA LEU A 67 -13.25 1.65 -8.36
C LEU A 67 -13.24 0.18 -8.80
N ALA A 68 -13.12 -0.76 -7.86
CA ALA A 68 -13.09 -2.19 -8.15
C ALA A 68 -14.41 -2.69 -8.76
N ASP A 69 -15.54 -2.04 -8.46
CA ASP A 69 -16.82 -2.32 -9.11
C ASP A 69 -16.82 -2.02 -10.62
N TYR A 70 -16.00 -1.07 -11.07
CA TYR A 70 -15.89 -0.67 -12.48
C TYR A 70 -14.67 -1.25 -13.19
N TYR A 71 -13.58 -1.48 -12.46
CA TYR A 71 -12.28 -1.93 -12.95
C TYR A 71 -11.77 -3.12 -12.12
N PRO A 72 -12.43 -4.29 -12.20
CA PRO A 72 -12.08 -5.46 -11.40
C PRO A 72 -10.66 -5.96 -11.65
N GLU A 73 -10.10 -5.71 -12.85
CA GLU A 73 -8.72 -6.06 -13.19
C GLU A 73 -7.67 -5.37 -12.30
N LEU A 74 -8.02 -4.25 -11.67
CA LEU A 74 -7.14 -3.61 -10.68
C LEU A 74 -6.96 -4.49 -9.45
N VAL A 75 -8.00 -5.22 -9.03
CA VAL A 75 -7.93 -6.14 -7.89
C VAL A 75 -6.94 -7.26 -8.20
N ASP A 76 -7.04 -7.85 -9.39
CA ASP A 76 -6.15 -8.91 -9.84
C ASP A 76 -4.70 -8.41 -9.90
N PHE A 77 -4.47 -7.22 -10.49
CA PHE A 77 -3.15 -6.60 -10.52
C PHE A 77 -2.54 -6.44 -9.12
N PHE A 78 -3.30 -5.94 -8.14
CA PHE A 78 -2.79 -5.76 -6.79
C PHE A 78 -2.62 -7.08 -6.04
N ARG A 79 -3.40 -8.12 -6.33
CA ARG A 79 -3.18 -9.47 -5.79
C ARG A 79 -1.90 -10.10 -6.36
N ASP A 80 -1.61 -9.88 -7.64
CA ASP A 80 -0.39 -10.38 -8.29
C ASP A 80 0.89 -9.67 -7.81
N VAL A 81 0.78 -8.40 -7.39
CA VAL A 81 1.90 -7.65 -6.79
C VAL A 81 2.10 -8.01 -5.31
N ALA A 82 1.02 -8.41 -4.63
CA ALA A 82 1.01 -8.81 -3.22
C ALA A 82 1.47 -10.27 -3.04
N VAL A 83 2.75 -10.55 -3.33
CA VAL A 83 3.38 -11.89 -3.16
C VAL A 83 4.31 -11.92 -1.96
#